data_AF-A0A2G6VX79-F1
#
_entry.id   AF-A0A2G6VX79-F1
#
_cell.length_a   1.000
_cell.length_b   1.000
_cell.length_c   1.000
_cell.angle_alpha   90.00
_cell.angle_beta   90.00
_cell.angle_gamma   90.00
#
_symmetry.space_group_name_H-M   'P 1'
#
loop_
_entity.id
_entity.type
_entity.pdbx_description
1 polymer ?
#
loop_
_entity_poly.entity_id
_entity_poly.type
_entity_poly.pdbx_seq_one_letter_code
_entity_poly.pdbx_strand_id
1 'polypeptide(L)'
;MKTHRKLFNYLIGLLFLAIAGCGVYTKITSDYDRSVDFTKYKTFAWLPNKDTAQGEYNNQIIRNNTRNYFTHCMGERGYKISIDTPDVFS
;
A
#
# COMPACT_ATOMS: atom_id res chain seq x y z
N MET A 1 43.26 20.05 4.85
CA MET A 1 43.03 18.59 4.66
C MET A 1 42.26 17.91 5.80
N LYS A 2 42.62 18.07 7.09
CA LYS A 2 41.97 17.32 8.20
C LYS A 2 40.46 17.63 8.38
N THR A 3 40.02 18.86 8.11
CA THR A 3 38.62 19.29 8.28
C THR A 3 37.67 18.68 7.24
N HIS A 4 38.09 18.59 5.97
CA HIS A 4 37.31 17.95 4.91
C HIS A 4 37.13 16.44 5.13
N ARG A 5 38.13 15.77 5.71
CA ARG A 5 38.04 14.36 6.08
C ARG A 5 37.01 14.10 7.19
N LYS A 6 36.90 15.02 8.17
CA LYS A 6 35.86 14.94 9.20
C LYS A 6 34.47 15.17 8.61
N LEU A 7 34.33 16.19 7.75
CA LEU A 7 33.07 16.51 7.07
C LEU A 7 32.57 15.34 6.20
N PHE A 8 33.48 14.71 5.45
CA PHE A 8 33.19 13.54 4.63
C PHE A 8 32.69 12.36 5.47
N ASN A 9 33.31 12.10 6.62
CA ASN A 9 32.87 11.04 7.54
C ASN A 9 31.46 11.33 8.12
N TYR A 10 31.13 12.59 8.43
CA TYR A 10 29.79 12.95 8.87
C TYR A 10 28.73 12.75 7.78
N LEU A 11 29.05 13.14 6.54
CA LEU A 11 28.16 12.94 5.39
C LEU A 11 27.91 11.46 5.11
N ILE A 12 28.94 10.62 5.21
CA ILE A 12 28.80 9.16 5.11
C ILE A 12 27.90 8.62 6.23
N GLY A 13 28.11 9.06 7.47
CA GLY A 13 27.26 8.65 8.60
C GLY A 13 25.78 9.03 8.39
N LEU A 14 25.53 10.22 7.84
CA LEU A 14 24.19 10.71 7.57
C LEU A 14 23.52 9.94 6.43
N LEU A 15 24.29 9.55 5.40
CA LEU A 15 23.83 8.67 4.32
C LEU A 15 23.43 7.28 4.86
N PHE A 16 24.24 6.69 5.76
CA PHE A 16 23.91 5.40 6.40
C PHE A 16 22.63 5.48 7.25
N LEU A 17 22.40 6.60 7.95
CA LEU A 17 21.15 6.83 8.68
C LEU A 17 19.95 6.93 7.72
N ALA A 18 20.11 7.59 6.57
CA ALA A 18 19.04 7.78 5.61
C ALA A 18 18.59 6.44 4.97
N ILE A 19 19.51 5.53 4.68
CA ILE A 19 19.18 4.23 4.07
C ILE A 19 18.60 3.21 5.07
N ALA A 20 18.81 3.40 6.37
CA ALA A 20 18.24 2.51 7.40
C ALA A 20 16.70 2.58 7.49
N GLY A 21 16.07 3.59 6.89
CA GLY A 21 14.61 3.78 6.89
C GLY A 21 13.82 2.99 5.84
N CYS A 22 14.47 2.30 4.90
CA CYS A 22 13.76 1.64 3.78
C CYS A 22 12.94 0.37 4.16
N GLY A 23 12.95 -0.06 5.43
CA GLY A 23 12.38 -1.35 5.85
C GLY A 23 11.18 -1.30 6.80
N VAL A 24 10.34 -0.24 6.76
CA VAL A 24 9.26 -0.02 7.75
C VAL A 24 8.22 -1.15 7.79
N TYR A 25 7.96 -1.83 6.67
CA TYR A 25 7.00 -2.93 6.59
C TYR A 25 7.73 -4.27 6.51
N THR A 26 7.82 -4.97 7.64
CA THR A 26 8.59 -6.23 7.74
C THR A 26 7.74 -7.48 7.57
N LYS A 27 6.41 -7.36 7.60
CA LYS A 27 5.50 -8.50 7.50
C LYS A 27 4.26 -8.15 6.69
N ILE A 28 4.28 -8.52 5.41
CA ILE A 28 3.13 -8.50 4.50
C ILE A 28 2.93 -9.93 4.04
N THR A 29 1.74 -10.49 4.27
CA THR A 29 1.36 -11.83 3.81
C THR A 29 0.17 -11.69 2.87
N SER A 30 0.27 -12.23 1.66
CA SER A 30 -0.83 -12.35 0.71
C SER A 30 -0.96 -13.80 0.26
N ASP A 31 -2.20 -14.21 -0.02
CA ASP A 31 -2.53 -15.50 -0.58
C ASP A 31 -3.68 -15.34 -1.57
N TYR A 32 -3.84 -16.30 -2.49
CA TYR A 32 -4.90 -16.29 -3.49
C TYR A 32 -5.22 -17.71 -3.99
N ASP A 33 -6.44 -17.88 -4.51
CA ASP A 33 -6.84 -19.14 -5.11
C ASP A 33 -6.18 -19.36 -6.47
N ARG A 34 -5.26 -20.33 -6.55
CA ARG A 34 -4.51 -20.65 -7.78
C ARG A 34 -5.34 -21.36 -8.85
N SER A 35 -6.54 -21.85 -8.52
CA SER A 35 -7.45 -22.47 -9.47
C SER A 35 -8.28 -21.46 -10.27
N VAL A 36 -8.30 -20.20 -9.82
CA VAL A 36 -9.09 -19.12 -10.43
C VAL A 36 -8.25 -18.34 -11.44
N ASP A 37 -8.81 -18.17 -12.64
CA ASP A 37 -8.25 -17.27 -13.65
C ASP A 37 -8.74 -15.83 -13.41
N PHE A 38 -7.95 -15.07 -12.65
CA PHE A 38 -8.24 -13.67 -12.35
C PHE A 38 -8.18 -12.74 -13.56
N THR A 39 -7.64 -13.19 -14.70
CA THR A 39 -7.61 -12.35 -15.90
C THR A 39 -9.02 -12.12 -16.49
N LYS A 40 -10.00 -12.93 -16.10
CA LYS A 40 -11.40 -12.83 -16.53
C LYS A 40 -12.14 -11.65 -15.89
N TYR A 41 -11.71 -11.19 -14.73
CA TYR A 41 -12.35 -10.09 -14.01
C TYR A 41 -11.75 -8.75 -14.44
N LYS A 42 -12.60 -7.76 -14.68
CA LYS A 42 -12.21 -6.45 -15.23
C LYS A 42 -12.70 -5.29 -14.37
N THR A 43 -13.65 -5.53 -13.49
CA THR A 43 -14.29 -4.50 -12.68
C THR A 43 -14.29 -4.84 -11.20
N PHE A 44 -14.21 -3.83 -10.34
CA PHE A 44 -14.30 -4.02 -8.90
C PHE A 44 -15.14 -2.92 -8.23
N ALA A 45 -15.62 -3.23 -7.03
CA ALA A 45 -16.24 -2.24 -6.14
C ALA A 45 -15.80 -2.47 -4.70
N TRP A 46 -15.79 -1.37 -3.94
CA TRP A 46 -15.63 -1.43 -2.50
C TRP A 46 -16.92 -1.91 -1.84
N LEU A 47 -16.80 -2.75 -0.83
CA LEU A 47 -17.91 -3.03 0.07
C LEU A 47 -18.37 -1.73 0.77
N PRO A 48 -19.69 -1.57 0.97
CA PRO A 48 -20.22 -0.44 1.73
C PRO A 48 -19.62 -0.47 3.14
N ASN A 49 -19.42 0.72 3.73
CA ASN A 49 -18.83 0.89 5.06
C ASN A 49 -19.52 -0.04 6.09
N LYS A 50 -18.88 -1.16 6.41
CA LYS A 50 -19.30 -2.12 7.44
C LYS A 50 -18.16 -2.41 8.40
N ASP A 51 -17.34 -1.40 8.73
CA ASP A 51 -16.40 -1.51 9.83
C ASP A 51 -17.18 -1.45 11.15
N THR A 52 -17.58 -2.64 11.61
CA THR A 52 -18.23 -2.84 12.91
C THR A 52 -17.22 -3.11 14.03
N ALA A 53 -15.91 -3.09 13.73
CA ALA A 53 -14.87 -3.26 14.72
C ALA A 53 -14.50 -1.90 15.35
N GLN A 54 -14.90 -1.69 16.61
CA GLN A 54 -14.35 -0.62 17.44
C GLN A 54 -12.87 -0.90 17.68
N GLY A 55 -11.99 -0.10 17.08
CA GLY A 55 -10.55 -0.18 17.26
C GLY A 55 -9.87 1.12 16.83
N GLU A 56 -8.60 1.29 17.20
CA GLU A 56 -7.81 2.52 16.95
C GLU A 56 -7.68 2.87 15.46
N TYR A 57 -7.91 1.90 14.58
CA TYR A 57 -7.85 2.05 13.13
C TYR A 57 -9.22 2.32 12.47
N ASN A 58 -10.30 2.41 13.25
CA ASN A 58 -11.62 2.84 12.76
C ASN A 58 -11.62 4.37 12.55
N ASN A 59 -10.82 4.83 11.59
CA ASN A 59 -10.59 6.23 11.29
C ASN A 59 -10.89 6.50 9.81
N GLN A 60 -11.65 7.57 9.55
CA GLN A 60 -12.03 7.96 8.18
C GLN A 60 -10.84 8.27 7.28
N ILE A 61 -9.78 8.89 7.83
CA ILE A 61 -8.57 9.23 7.08
C ILE A 61 -7.86 7.95 6.63
N ILE A 62 -7.70 6.97 7.54
CA ILE A 62 -7.08 5.67 7.21
C ILE A 62 -7.90 4.97 6.14
N ARG A 63 -9.24 4.88 6.30
CA ARG A 63 -10.11 4.26 5.30
C ARG A 63 -10.01 4.93 3.93
N ASN A 64 -10.06 6.26 3.89
CA ASN A 64 -9.98 7.01 2.64
C ASN A 64 -8.62 6.80 1.95
N ASN A 65 -7.53 6.83 2.72
CA ASN A 65 -6.19 6.59 2.18
C ASN A 65 -6.06 5.17 1.63
N THR A 66 -6.50 4.16 2.38
CA THR A 66 -6.52 2.76 1.92
C THR A 66 -7.31 2.62 0.62
N ARG A 67 -8.51 3.22 0.55
CA ARG A 67 -9.34 3.17 -0.65
C ARG A 67 -8.67 3.82 -1.86
N ASN A 68 -8.07 4.99 -1.66
CA ASN A 68 -7.40 5.71 -2.73
C ASN A 68 -6.21 4.93 -3.28
N TYR A 69 -5.31 4.46 -2.40
CA TYR A 69 -4.12 3.71 -2.81
C TYR A 69 -4.47 2.36 -3.45
N PHE A 70 -5.40 1.61 -2.87
CA PHE A 70 -5.83 0.35 -3.46
C PHE A 70 -6.51 0.57 -4.82
N THR A 71 -7.38 1.59 -4.94
CA THR A 71 -8.03 1.92 -6.21
C THR A 71 -7.01 2.28 -7.28
N HIS A 72 -5.98 3.06 -6.92
CA HIS A 72 -4.88 3.39 -7.82
C HIS A 72 -4.15 2.12 -8.28
N CYS A 73 -3.73 1.25 -7.35
CA CYS A 73 -3.08 -0.03 -7.65
C CYS A 73 -3.93 -0.95 -8.54
N MET A 74 -5.26 -1.00 -8.35
CA MET A 74 -6.16 -1.78 -9.19
C MET A 74 -6.26 -1.19 -10.60
N GLY A 75 -6.28 0.14 -10.72
CA GLY A 75 -6.24 0.84 -11.99
C GLY A 75 -4.97 0.54 -12.78
N GLU A 76 -3.79 0.54 -12.13
CA GLU A 76 -2.52 0.14 -12.75
C GLU A 76 -2.52 -1.31 -13.26
N ARG A 77 -3.34 -2.17 -12.65
CA ARG A 77 -3.55 -3.57 -13.06
C ARG A 77 -4.64 -3.74 -14.13
N GLY A 78 -5.23 -2.64 -14.61
CA GLY A 78 -6.21 -2.63 -15.69
C GLY A 78 -7.67 -2.82 -15.25
N TYR A 79 -7.95 -2.81 -13.95
CA TYR A 79 -9.32 -2.89 -13.44
C TYR A 79 -10.03 -1.52 -13.51
N LYS A 80 -11.35 -1.55 -13.65
CA LYS A 80 -12.22 -0.35 -13.59
C LYS A 80 -13.18 -0.43 -12.40
N ILE A 81 -13.60 0.71 -11.88
CA ILE A 81 -14.67 0.74 -10.88
C ILE A 81 -16.02 0.49 -11.57
N SER A 82 -16.82 -0.43 -11.04
CA SER A 82 -18.23 -0.64 -11.42
C SER A 82 -19.04 -0.85 -10.14
N ILE A 83 -19.84 0.14 -9.74
CA ILE A 83 -20.56 0.09 -8.45
C ILE A 83 -21.78 -0.84 -8.53
N ASP A 84 -22.48 -0.83 -9.67
CA ASP A 84 -23.74 -1.54 -9.82
C ASP A 84 -23.55 -3.02 -10.19
N THR A 85 -22.48 -3.32 -10.95
CA THR A 85 -22.20 -4.67 -11.46
C THR A 85 -20.69 -4.95 -11.44
N PRO A 86 -20.06 -5.04 -10.25
CA PRO A 86 -18.66 -5.42 -10.14
C PRO A 86 -18.45 -6.92 -10.36
N ASP A 87 -17.32 -7.28 -10.95
CA ASP A 87 -16.88 -8.67 -11.03
C ASP A 87 -16.37 -9.19 -9.67
N VAL A 88 -15.69 -8.30 -8.91
CA VAL A 88 -15.10 -8.63 -7.61
C VAL A 88 -15.33 -7.50 -6.59
N PHE A 89 -15.48 -7.88 -5.31
CA PHE A 89 -15.59 -6.93 -4.21
C PHE A 89 -14.28 -6.85 -3.41
N SER A 90 -13.99 -5.66 -2.89
CA SER A 90 -12.83 -5.38 -2.01
C SER A 90 -13.24 -4.65 -0.74
#